data_AF-A0A1B9MGJ5-F1
#
_entry.id   AF-A0A1B9MGJ5-F1
#
_cell.length_a   1.000
_cell.length_b   1.000
_cell.length_c   1.000
_cell.angle_alpha   90.00
_cell.angle_beta   90.00
_cell.angle_gamma   90.00
#
_symmetry.space_group_name_H-M   'P 1'
#
loop_
_entity.id
_entity.type
_entity.pdbx_description
1 polymer ?
#
loop_
_entity_poly.entity_id
_entity_poly.type
_entity_poly.pdbx_seq_one_letter_code
_entity_poly.pdbx_strand_id
1 'polypeptide(L)'
;MITFTSTDKTLSPDSFLNQKSTFSFNPVINKPLTSAIRSLSDLPTLSSKRTLHGVITEFSQLSVNKDEAHYQVVLSSCLARLAMGKHNAIFQNQSVVSVVEEVLRSHGLTGIDYRLELKDSYPEREFITQWQESDLEFIQRLLADVGIWYVHTF
;
A
#
# COMPACT_ATOMS: atom_id res chain seq x y z
N MET A 1 8.73 -1.11 8.90
CA MET A 1 8.49 -0.74 10.32
C MET A 1 9.12 0.63 10.56
N ILE A 2 8.37 1.56 11.15
CA ILE A 2 8.79 2.95 11.42
C ILE A 2 8.56 3.23 12.90
N THR A 3 9.51 3.84 13.59
CA THR A 3 9.40 4.23 15.00
C THR A 3 9.51 5.74 15.14
N PHE A 4 8.73 6.35 16.02
CA PHE A 4 8.75 7.79 16.26
C PHE A 4 8.43 8.13 17.73
N THR A 5 8.75 9.34 18.17
CA THR A 5 8.33 9.87 19.47
C THR A 5 7.25 10.93 19.29
N SER A 6 6.34 11.01 20.26
CA SER A 6 5.28 12.03 20.31
C SER A 6 5.12 12.55 21.74
N THR A 7 4.83 13.84 21.88
CA THR A 7 4.48 14.47 23.15
C THR A 7 3.08 14.05 23.62
N ASP A 8 2.21 13.62 22.70
CA ASP A 8 0.93 13.00 23.01
C ASP A 8 1.12 11.52 23.37
N LYS A 9 0.77 11.18 24.61
CA LYS A 9 0.94 9.85 25.22
C LYS A 9 -0.34 9.01 25.19
N THR A 10 -1.40 9.54 24.61
CA THR A 10 -2.74 8.95 24.65
C THR A 10 -3.24 8.55 23.25
N LEU A 11 -2.32 8.40 22.29
CA LEU A 11 -2.66 7.99 20.94
C LEU A 11 -3.25 6.58 20.97
N SER A 12 -4.56 6.48 20.76
CA SER A 12 -5.25 5.19 20.72
C SER A 12 -4.88 4.44 19.43
N PRO A 13 -4.40 3.18 19.51
CA PRO A 13 -4.08 2.37 18.34
C PRO A 13 -5.23 2.26 17.34
N ASP A 14 -6.46 2.16 17.86
CA ASP A 14 -7.68 1.98 17.04
C ASP A 14 -7.97 3.19 16.13
N SER A 15 -7.51 4.38 16.51
CA SER A 15 -7.68 5.59 15.70
C SER A 15 -6.78 5.61 14.47
N PHE A 16 -5.70 4.82 14.46
CA PHE A 16 -4.70 4.83 13.39
C PHE A 16 -4.70 3.55 12.54
N LEU A 17 -5.20 2.44 13.06
CA LEU A 17 -5.29 1.18 12.33
C LEU A 17 -6.20 1.30 11.10
N ASN A 18 -5.75 0.71 9.99
CA ASN A 18 -6.41 0.68 8.69
C ASN A 18 -6.67 2.06 8.04
N GLN A 19 -6.03 3.12 8.54
CA GLN A 19 -6.13 4.45 7.95
C GLN A 19 -5.13 4.63 6.80
N LYS A 20 -5.57 5.34 5.74
CA LYS A 20 -4.68 5.78 4.66
C LYS A 20 -3.65 6.74 5.27
N SER A 21 -2.37 6.48 5.02
CA SER A 21 -1.28 7.25 5.60
C SER A 21 -0.14 7.40 4.60
N THR A 22 0.65 8.44 4.80
CA THR A 22 1.73 8.81 3.88
C THR A 22 3.00 9.05 4.69
N PHE A 23 4.06 8.32 4.33
CA PHE A 23 5.38 8.49 4.92
C PHE A 23 6.30 9.19 3.92
N SER A 24 6.67 10.43 4.22
CA SER A 24 7.61 11.19 3.41
C SER A 24 8.99 11.22 4.05
N PHE A 25 10.04 10.94 3.28
CA PHE A 25 11.42 11.09 3.73
C PHE A 25 12.28 11.73 2.63
N ASN A 26 13.29 12.48 3.05
CA ASN A 26 14.30 13.03 2.16
C ASN A 26 15.51 12.09 2.22
N PRO A 27 15.72 11.22 1.22
CA PRO A 27 16.90 10.37 1.20
C PRO A 27 18.14 11.27 1.09
N VAL A 28 18.97 11.26 2.13
CA VAL A 28 20.33 11.81 2.00
C VAL A 28 21.10 10.82 1.16
N ILE A 29 21.17 11.09 -0.15
CA ILE A 29 22.01 10.31 -1.05
C ILE A 29 23.46 10.72 -0.74
N ASN A 30 24.10 10.00 0.18
CA ASN A 30 25.55 10.05 0.35
C ASN A 30 26.20 9.49 -0.91
N LYS A 31 26.31 10.29 -1.97
CA LYS A 31 27.27 10.01 -3.05
C LYS A 31 28.66 10.27 -2.45
N PRO A 32 29.53 9.25 -2.30
CA PRO A 32 30.84 9.44 -1.69
C PRO A 32 31.76 10.39 -2.48
N LEU A 33 31.36 10.84 -3.67
CA LEU A 33 32.15 11.68 -4.57
C LEU A 33 31.74 13.17 -4.61
N THR A 34 30.63 13.56 -3.96
CA THR A 34 30.16 14.97 -4.02
C THR A 34 30.73 15.88 -2.92
N SER A 35 31.42 15.34 -1.92
CA SER A 35 32.12 16.17 -0.92
C SER A 35 33.30 16.96 -1.51
N ALA A 36 33.85 16.51 -2.64
CA ALA A 36 34.98 17.15 -3.32
C ALA A 36 34.58 18.24 -4.34
N ILE A 37 33.31 18.34 -4.76
CA ILE A 37 32.87 19.27 -5.82
C ILE A 37 31.97 20.38 -5.24
N ARG A 38 32.27 20.82 -4.01
CA ARG A 38 31.53 21.92 -3.34
C ARG A 38 31.72 23.30 -4.00
N SER A 39 32.45 23.38 -5.12
CA SER A 39 32.77 24.60 -5.86
C SER A 39 31.95 24.81 -7.16
N LEU A 40 30.94 23.98 -7.44
CA LEU A 40 30.01 24.22 -8.55
C LEU A 40 28.61 24.43 -8.00
N SER A 41 28.31 25.69 -7.68
CA SER A 41 27.14 26.15 -6.91
C SER A 41 25.79 26.11 -7.64
N ASP A 42 25.63 25.37 -8.74
CA ASP A 42 24.40 25.38 -9.54
C ASP A 42 24.03 24.00 -10.11
N LEU A 43 24.06 22.95 -9.28
CA LEU A 43 23.29 21.75 -9.59
C LEU A 43 22.13 21.66 -8.59
N PRO A 44 20.86 21.66 -9.03
CA PRO A 44 19.76 21.38 -8.11
C PRO A 44 20.05 20.01 -7.50
N THR A 45 20.37 19.99 -6.21
CA THR A 45 20.44 18.75 -5.46
C THR A 45 19.07 18.14 -5.57
N LEU A 46 18.92 17.14 -6.43
CA LEU A 46 17.70 16.37 -6.60
C LEU A 46 17.50 15.52 -5.35
N SER A 47 17.30 16.17 -4.19
CA SER A 47 16.69 15.57 -3.03
C SER A 47 15.22 15.39 -3.38
N SER A 48 14.92 14.41 -4.23
CA SER A 48 13.56 14.03 -4.51
C SER A 48 12.99 13.49 -3.21
N LYS A 49 12.17 14.29 -2.52
CA LYS A 49 11.35 13.83 -1.39
C LYS A 49 10.65 12.56 -1.86
N ARG A 50 10.96 11.42 -1.24
CA ARG A 50 10.30 10.16 -1.53
C ARG A 50 9.12 10.03 -0.59
N THR A 51 7.97 9.71 -1.15
CA THR A 51 6.72 9.60 -0.43
C THR A 51 6.22 8.19 -0.62
N LEU A 52 6.11 7.43 0.46
CA LEU A 52 5.50 6.11 0.47
C LEU A 52 4.04 6.26 0.91
N HIS A 53 3.12 5.83 0.06
CA HIS A 53 1.70 5.77 0.37
C HIS A 53 1.32 4.36 0.82
N GLY A 54 0.46 4.27 1.83
CA GLY A 54 0.02 2.97 2.34
C GLY A 54 -1.04 3.08 3.42
N VAL A 55 -1.22 1.98 4.15
CA VAL A 55 -2.14 1.86 5.28
C VAL A 55 -1.38 1.39 6.52
N ILE A 56 -1.76 1.90 7.69
CA ILE A 56 -1.17 1.45 8.95
C ILE A 56 -1.82 0.11 9.31
N THR A 57 -1.06 -0.97 9.23
CA THR A 57 -1.54 -2.32 9.59
C THR A 57 -1.30 -2.65 11.06
N GLU A 58 -0.31 -2.01 11.69
CA GLU A 58 -0.01 -2.19 13.11
C GLU A 58 0.40 -0.86 13.74
N PHE A 59 -0.04 -0.64 14.97
CA PHE A 59 0.33 0.50 15.80
C PHE A 59 0.56 0.00 17.22
N SER A 60 1.71 0.30 17.82
CA SER A 60 2.04 -0.09 19.19
C SER A 60 2.77 1.02 19.92
N GLN A 61 2.48 1.18 21.21
CA GLN A 61 3.22 2.05 22.11
C GLN A 61 4.32 1.22 22.77
N LEU A 62 5.58 1.59 22.54
CA LEU A 62 6.75 0.86 23.03
C LEU A 62 7.16 1.31 24.44
N SER A 63 7.19 2.62 24.69
CA SER A 63 7.58 3.18 25.99
C SER A 63 7.00 4.57 26.23
N VAL A 64 6.93 5.00 27.48
CA VAL A 64 6.47 6.35 27.85
C VAL A 64 7.42 6.94 28.89
N ASN A 65 7.93 8.13 28.58
CA ASN A 65 8.75 8.94 29.47
C ASN A 65 7.95 10.14 30.00
N LYS A 66 8.58 10.96 30.84
CA LYS A 66 7.95 12.16 31.43
C LYS A 66 7.53 13.19 30.38
N ASP A 67 8.25 13.30 29.28
CA ASP A 67 8.00 14.32 28.27
C ASP A 67 7.41 13.75 26.96
N GLU A 68 7.74 12.49 26.61
CA GLU A 68 7.37 11.88 25.33
C GLU A 68 7.00 10.41 25.46
N ALA A 69 6.23 9.89 24.51
CA ALA A 69 5.97 8.46 24.30
C ALA A 69 6.61 7.99 22.98
N HIS A 70 7.12 6.76 22.98
CA HIS A 70 7.73 6.11 21.82
C HIS A 70 6.73 5.13 21.21
N TYR A 71 6.49 5.27 19.91
CA TYR A 71 5.52 4.47 19.15
C TYR A 71 6.18 3.79 17.97
N GLN A 72 5.59 2.67 17.56
CA GLN A 72 5.97 1.91 16.38
C GLN A 72 4.75 1.71 15.49
N VAL A 73 4.95 1.92 14.18
CA VAL A 73 3.94 1.70 13.15
C VAL A 73 4.46 0.85 12.00
N VAL A 74 3.58 0.02 11.46
CA VAL A 74 3.83 -0.76 10.25
C VAL A 74 2.97 -0.16 9.13
N LEU A 75 3.64 0.52 8.20
CA LEU A 75 3.04 0.99 6.96
C LEU A 75 3.15 -0.12 5.91
N SER A 76 2.00 -0.57 5.41
CA SER A 76 1.90 -1.60 4.38
C SER A 76 1.22 -1.06 3.11
N SER A 77 1.37 -1.77 1.99
CA SER A 77 0.61 -1.44 0.78
C SER A 77 -0.90 -1.52 1.04
N CYS A 78 -1.70 -0.74 0.30
CA CYS A 78 -3.16 -0.82 0.35
C CYS A 78 -3.68 -2.24 0.11
N LEU A 79 -2.93 -3.09 -0.63
CA LEU A 79 -3.24 -4.49 -0.84
C LEU A 79 -3.26 -5.33 0.45
N ALA A 80 -2.58 -4.90 1.51
CA ALA A 80 -2.58 -5.62 2.78
C ALA A 80 -3.98 -5.71 3.40
N ARG A 81 -4.87 -4.74 3.13
CA ARG A 81 -6.27 -4.80 3.55
C ARG A 81 -7.04 -5.92 2.86
N LEU A 82 -6.72 -6.22 1.60
CA LEU A 82 -7.35 -7.30 0.84
C LEU A 82 -6.97 -8.68 1.38
N ALA A 83 -5.85 -8.78 2.09
CA ALA A 83 -5.42 -10.02 2.74
C ALA A 83 -6.12 -10.29 4.08
N MET A 84 -6.94 -9.35 4.57
CA MET A 84 -7.60 -9.48 5.87
C MET A 84 -8.93 -10.22 5.72
N GLY A 85 -9.05 -11.35 6.41
CA GLY A 85 -10.29 -12.12 6.45
C GLY A 85 -10.46 -13.07 5.26
N LYS A 86 -11.59 -13.76 5.24
CA LYS A 86 -11.98 -14.70 4.18
C LYS A 86 -13.42 -14.44 3.81
N HIS A 87 -13.71 -14.50 2.51
CA HIS A 87 -15.02 -14.18 1.98
C HIS A 87 -15.53 -15.31 1.07
N ASN A 88 -16.85 -15.32 0.87
CA ASN A 88 -17.53 -16.18 -0.10
C ASN A 88 -18.43 -15.31 -0.96
N ALA A 89 -18.27 -15.38 -2.28
CA ALA A 89 -19.03 -14.57 -3.22
C ALA A 89 -19.21 -15.29 -4.55
N ILE A 90 -20.26 -14.94 -5.28
CA ILE A 90 -20.56 -15.43 -6.63
C ILE A 90 -20.75 -14.22 -7.53
N PHE A 91 -19.97 -14.15 -8.59
CA PHE A 91 -20.07 -13.15 -9.66
C PHE A 91 -20.55 -13.85 -10.91
N GLN A 92 -21.54 -13.29 -11.61
CA GLN A 92 -22.16 -13.91 -12.78
C GLN A 92 -22.09 -12.99 -13.99
N ASN A 93 -21.83 -13.56 -15.17
CA ASN A 93 -21.75 -12.84 -16.44
C ASN A 93 -20.78 -11.63 -16.37
N GLN A 94 -19.59 -11.85 -15.81
CA GLN A 94 -18.57 -10.82 -15.66
C GLN A 94 -17.20 -11.33 -16.14
N SER A 95 -16.39 -10.42 -16.68
CA SER A 95 -14.99 -10.72 -16.98
C SER A 95 -14.15 -10.78 -15.70
N VAL A 96 -13.01 -11.48 -15.76
CA VAL A 96 -12.05 -11.52 -14.64
C VAL A 96 -11.62 -10.10 -14.22
N VAL A 97 -11.39 -9.22 -15.19
CA VAL A 97 -10.97 -7.84 -14.95
C VAL A 97 -12.06 -7.06 -14.23
N SER A 98 -13.32 -7.21 -14.67
CA SER A 98 -14.48 -6.56 -14.05
C SER A 98 -14.65 -6.96 -12.59
N VAL A 99 -14.52 -8.25 -12.29
CA VAL A 99 -14.59 -8.76 -10.91
C VAL A 99 -13.45 -8.21 -10.06
N VAL A 100 -12.21 -8.19 -10.58
CA VAL A 100 -11.07 -7.61 -9.85
C VAL A 100 -11.30 -6.13 -9.57
N GLU A 101 -11.77 -5.35 -10.55
CA GLU A 101 -12.13 -3.94 -10.32
C GLU A 101 -13.23 -3.76 -9.27
N GLU A 102 -14.27 -4.61 -9.30
CA GLU A 102 -15.37 -4.58 -8.35
C GLU A 102 -14.87 -4.81 -6.91
N VAL A 103 -14.03 -5.83 -6.71
CA VAL A 103 -13.42 -6.12 -5.41
C VAL A 103 -12.50 -4.98 -4.96
N LEU A 104 -11.68 -4.41 -5.86
CA LEU A 104 -10.84 -3.27 -5.50
C LEU A 104 -11.68 -2.05 -5.08
N ARG A 105 -12.78 -1.77 -5.79
CA ARG A 105 -13.69 -0.66 -5.48
C ARG A 105 -14.45 -0.86 -4.19
N SER A 106 -14.86 -2.08 -3.84
CA SER A 106 -15.54 -2.37 -2.58
C SER A 106 -14.65 -2.04 -1.36
N HIS A 107 -13.32 -2.13 -1.53
CA HIS A 107 -12.33 -1.71 -0.54
C HIS A 107 -11.96 -0.22 -0.60
N GLY A 108 -12.62 0.58 -1.44
CA GLY A 108 -12.36 2.01 -1.59
C GLY A 108 -11.09 2.34 -2.38
N LEU A 109 -10.58 1.38 -3.18
CA LEU A 109 -9.50 1.62 -4.13
C LEU A 109 -10.11 2.13 -5.44
N THR A 110 -9.58 3.25 -5.91
CA THR A 110 -10.06 3.99 -7.08
C THR A 110 -8.98 4.07 -8.15
N GLY A 111 -9.27 4.64 -9.32
CA GLY A 111 -8.32 4.73 -10.45
C GLY A 111 -7.05 5.57 -10.18
N ILE A 112 -6.91 6.18 -9.00
CA ILE A 112 -5.67 6.79 -8.53
C ILE A 112 -4.81 5.75 -7.78
N ASP A 113 -5.46 4.79 -7.10
CA ASP A 113 -4.80 3.75 -6.30
C ASP A 113 -4.32 2.56 -7.16
N TYR A 114 -4.88 2.35 -8.35
CA TYR A 114 -4.43 1.32 -9.30
C TYR A 114 -4.58 1.74 -10.77
N ARG A 115 -3.80 1.11 -11.64
CA ARG A 115 -3.86 1.29 -13.09
C ARG A 115 -3.89 -0.09 -13.77
N LEU A 116 -4.85 -0.30 -14.66
CA LEU A 116 -4.95 -1.50 -15.48
C LEU A 116 -4.41 -1.20 -16.88
N GLU A 117 -3.23 -1.72 -17.19
CA GLU A 117 -2.63 -1.66 -18.52
C GLU A 117 -2.73 -3.04 -19.18
N LEU A 118 -3.89 -3.32 -19.77
CA LEU A 118 -4.22 -4.61 -20.36
C LEU A 118 -3.97 -4.58 -21.87
N LYS A 119 -3.40 -5.66 -22.41
CA LYS A 119 -3.13 -5.80 -23.86
C LYS A 119 -4.25 -6.52 -24.60
N ASP A 120 -4.96 -7.39 -23.90
CA ASP A 120 -5.97 -8.28 -24.46
C ASP A 120 -7.36 -7.97 -23.89
N SER A 121 -8.38 -8.45 -24.59
CA SER A 121 -9.75 -8.49 -24.08
C SER A 121 -9.97 -9.80 -23.30
N TYR A 122 -10.60 -9.69 -22.14
CA TYR A 122 -10.89 -10.85 -21.29
C TYR A 122 -12.39 -11.15 -21.34
N PRO A 123 -12.81 -12.32 -21.85
CA PRO A 123 -14.22 -12.62 -22.03
C PRO A 123 -14.95 -12.75 -20.69
N GLU A 124 -16.26 -12.50 -20.73
CA GLU A 124 -17.14 -12.75 -19.60
C GLU A 124 -17.21 -14.26 -19.29
N ARG A 125 -17.28 -14.57 -18.00
CA ARG A 125 -17.51 -15.92 -17.48
C ARG A 125 -18.93 -16.00 -16.94
N GLU A 126 -19.58 -17.13 -17.16
CA GLU A 126 -20.93 -17.40 -16.63
C GLU A 126 -20.97 -17.30 -15.10
N PHE A 127 -19.97 -17.89 -14.43
CA PHE A 127 -19.79 -17.80 -12.98
C PHE A 127 -18.31 -17.70 -12.59
N ILE A 128 -18.03 -16.85 -11.62
CA ILE A 128 -16.76 -16.75 -10.91
C ILE A 128 -17.09 -16.86 -9.41
N THR A 129 -16.43 -17.77 -8.71
CA THR A 129 -16.64 -18.00 -7.28
C THR A 129 -15.42 -17.61 -6.49
N GLN A 130 -15.67 -16.96 -5.35
CA GLN A 130 -14.71 -16.80 -4.27
C GLN A 130 -15.13 -17.73 -3.14
N TRP A 131 -14.24 -18.59 -2.66
CA TRP A 131 -14.58 -19.56 -1.61
C TRP A 131 -13.49 -19.69 -0.55
N GLN A 132 -13.79 -19.24 0.67
CA GLN A 132 -12.94 -19.37 1.86
C GLN A 132 -11.51 -18.84 1.63
N GLU A 133 -11.39 -17.81 0.82
CA GLU A 133 -10.14 -17.12 0.47
C GLU A 133 -10.28 -15.63 0.75
N SER A 134 -9.17 -14.97 1.05
CA SER A 134 -9.10 -13.51 1.16
C SER A 134 -9.28 -12.85 -0.20
N ASP A 135 -9.63 -11.57 -0.23
CA ASP A 135 -9.77 -10.84 -1.49
C ASP A 135 -8.44 -10.72 -2.24
N LEU A 136 -7.32 -10.69 -1.52
CA LEU A 136 -5.99 -10.69 -2.13
C LEU A 136 -5.70 -12.04 -2.81
N GLU A 137 -5.94 -13.15 -2.13
CA GLU A 137 -5.77 -14.50 -2.69
C GLU A 137 -6.67 -14.70 -3.90
N PHE A 138 -7.93 -14.25 -3.81
CA PHE A 138 -8.90 -14.29 -4.88
C PHE A 138 -8.42 -13.54 -6.12
N ILE A 139 -8.01 -12.27 -5.96
CA ILE A 139 -7.50 -11.45 -7.05
C ILE A 139 -6.24 -12.09 -7.66
N GLN A 140 -5.29 -12.54 -6.83
CA GLN A 140 -4.07 -13.19 -7.30
C GLN A 140 -4.36 -14.45 -8.12
N ARG A 141 -5.28 -15.29 -7.65
CA ARG A 141 -5.72 -16.51 -8.35
C ARG A 141 -6.37 -16.17 -9.69
N LEU A 142 -7.28 -15.20 -9.70
CA LEU A 142 -7.98 -14.75 -10.90
C LEU A 142 -7.01 -14.19 -11.95
N LEU A 143 -6.09 -13.31 -11.56
CA LEU A 143 -5.12 -12.71 -12.46
C LEU A 143 -4.14 -13.75 -13.02
N ALA A 144 -3.67 -14.68 -12.18
CA ALA A 144 -2.77 -15.74 -12.60
C ALA A 144 -3.41 -16.68 -13.64
N ASP A 145 -4.70 -17.02 -13.48
CA ASP A 145 -5.46 -17.89 -14.39
C ASP A 145 -5.54 -17.33 -15.82
N VAL A 146 -5.50 -16.00 -15.96
CA VAL A 146 -5.54 -15.32 -17.27
C VAL A 146 -4.18 -14.74 -17.69
N GLY A 147 -3.11 -15.01 -16.94
CA GLY A 147 -1.75 -14.56 -17.26
C GLY A 147 -1.49 -13.07 -17.01
N ILE A 148 -2.32 -12.40 -16.20
CA ILE A 148 -2.08 -11.02 -15.77
C ILE A 148 -1.15 -11.02 -14.55
N TRP A 149 -0.12 -10.17 -14.59
CA TRP A 149 0.75 -9.89 -13.45
C TRP A 149 0.64 -8.41 -13.06
N TYR A 150 1.04 -8.07 -11.83
CA TYR A 150 1.04 -6.70 -11.35
C TYR A 150 2.30 -6.40 -10.52
N VAL A 151 2.63 -5.11 -10.40
CA VAL A 151 3.74 -4.61 -9.59
C VAL A 151 3.30 -3.39 -8.79
N HIS A 152 3.84 -3.23 -7.59
CA HIS A 152 3.61 -2.06 -6.76
C HIS A 152 4.62 -0.97 -7.11
N THR A 153 4.14 0.21 -7.45
CA THR A 153 4.97 1.39 -7.73
C THR A 153 4.82 2.37 -6.56
N PHE A 154 5.94 2.89 -6.05
CA PHE A 154 6.00 3.82 -4.92
C PHE A 154 6.27 5.26 -5.37
#